data_AF-A0A9W6LCN2-F1
#
_entry.id   AF-A0A9W6LCN2-F1
#
_cell.length_a   1.000
_cell.length_b   1.000
_cell.length_c   1.000
_cell.angle_alpha   90.00
_cell.angle_beta   90.00
_cell.angle_gamma   90.00
#
_symmetry.space_group_name_H-M   'P 1'
#
loop_
_entity.id
_entity.type
_entity.pdbx_description
1 polymer ?
#
loop_
_entity_poly.entity_id
_entity_poly.type
_entity_poly.pdbx_seq_one_letter_code
_entity_poly.pdbx_strand_id
1 'polypeptide(L)' 'MLHDGWAVICQVGLWGWIASTMVLIVKAFPKRGTMNGKAAARWWGAMAVFFTIWIVGMVLA' A
#
# COMPACT_ATOMS: atom_id res chain seq x y z
N MET A 1 6.48 17.10 -18.92
CA MET A 1 5.83 15.99 -19.67
C MET A 1 6.18 14.63 -19.09
N LEU A 2 7.44 14.17 -19.11
CA LEU A 2 7.83 12.90 -18.45
C LEU A 2 7.79 12.98 -16.91
N HIS A 3 8.14 14.15 -16.35
CA HIS A 3 8.12 14.43 -14.90
C HIS A 3 6.70 14.35 -14.30
N ASP A 4 5.68 14.81 -15.03
CA ASP A 4 4.29 14.83 -14.57
C ASP A 4 3.69 13.40 -14.47
N GLY A 5 4.08 12.52 -15.39
CA GLY A 5 3.64 11.11 -15.37
C GLY A 5 4.18 10.35 -14.15
N TRP A 6 5.45 10.56 -13.81
CA TRP A 6 6.06 9.95 -12.63
C TRP A 6 5.51 10.51 -11.32
N ALA A 7 5.21 11.81 -11.26
CA ALA A 7 4.53 12.41 -10.11
C ALA A 7 3.16 11.77 -9.82
N VAL A 8 2.38 11.46 -10.86
CA VAL A 8 1.10 10.76 -10.72
C VAL A 8 1.30 9.33 -10.21
N ILE A 9 2.32 8.62 -10.71
CA ILE A 9 2.66 7.27 -10.24
C ILE A 9 3.06 7.28 -8.75
N CYS A 10 3.87 8.26 -8.32
CA CYS A 10 4.17 8.48 -6.90
C CYS A 10 2.90 8.70 -6.09
N GLN A 11 2.00 9.56 -6.56
CA GLN A 11 0.80 9.89 -5.82
C GLN A 11 -0.14 8.69 -5.69
N VAL A 12 -0.32 7.90 -6.76
CA VAL A 12 -1.11 6.66 -6.74
C VAL A 12 -0.46 5.59 -5.85
N GLY A 13 0.87 5.44 -5.91
CA GLY A 13 1.61 4.53 -5.04
C GLY A 13 1.45 4.88 -3.55
N LEU A 14 1.57 6.17 -3.21
CA LEU A 14 1.37 6.69 -1.85
C LEU A 14 -0.05 6.40 -1.35
N TRP A 15 -1.07 6.80 -2.11
CA TRP A 15 -2.47 6.62 -1.73
C TRP A 15 -2.85 5.14 -1.65
N GLY A 16 -2.36 4.32 -2.58
CA GLY A 16 -2.54 2.86 -2.54
C GLY A 16 -1.88 2.24 -1.32
N TRP A 17 -0.69 2.70 -0.93
CA TRP A 17 0.00 2.26 0.27
C TRP A 17 -0.79 2.62 1.53
N ILE A 18 -1.25 3.86 1.66
CA ILE A 18 -2.08 4.33 2.80
C ILE A 18 -3.38 3.52 2.89
N ALA A 19 -4.10 3.35 1.78
CA ALA A 19 -5.34 2.59 1.75
C ALA A 19 -5.11 1.12 2.15
N SER A 20 -4.04 0.51 1.65
CA SER A 20 -3.68 -0.86 2.01
C SER A 20 -3.29 -1.00 3.48
N THR A 21 -2.61 -0.01 4.09
CA THR A 21 -2.31 0.01 5.52
C THR A 21 -3.59 0.11 6.35
N MET A 22 -4.50 1.01 5.97
CA MET A 22 -5.80 1.14 6.65
C MET A 22 -6.59 -0.17 6.61
N VAL A 23 -6.69 -0.79 5.43
CA VAL A 23 -7.40 -2.06 5.29
C VAL A 23 -6.69 -3.18 6.06
N LEU A 24 -5.37 -3.19 6.10
CA LEU A 24 -4.60 -4.14 6.91
C LEU A 24 -4.93 -3.98 8.38
N ILE A 25 -4.92 -2.77 8.93
CA ILE A 25 -5.26 -2.53 10.34
C ILE A 25 -6.69 -3.00 10.65
N VAL A 26 -7.66 -2.67 9.79
CA VAL A 26 -9.07 -3.03 10.01
C VAL A 26 -9.34 -4.53 9.81
N LYS A 27 -8.78 -5.16 8.77
CA LYS A 27 -9.03 -6.57 8.45
C LYS A 27 -8.11 -7.56 9.15
N ALA A 28 -6.89 -7.16 9.52
CA ALA A 28 -6.00 -8.02 10.30
C ALA A 28 -6.52 -8.14 11.74
N PHE A 29 -7.13 -7.09 12.29
CA PHE A 29 -7.65 -7.03 13.65
C PHE A 29 -9.17 -6.76 13.71
N PRO A 30 -10.01 -7.66 13.19
CA PRO A 30 -11.46 -7.43 13.15
C PRO A 30 -12.13 -7.47 14.52
N LYS A 31 -11.52 -8.14 15.51
CA LYS A 31 -11.96 -8.14 16.92
C LYS A 31 -10.76 -8.14 17.86
N ARG A 32 -10.95 -7.54 19.04
CA ARG A 32 -9.93 -7.47 20.09
C ARG A 32 -9.52 -8.89 20.50
N GLY A 33 -8.23 -9.22 20.32
CA GLY A 33 -7.68 -10.54 20.64
C GLY A 33 -7.74 -11.58 19.52
N THR A 34 -8.32 -11.27 18.35
CA THR A 34 -8.30 -12.20 17.20
C THR A 34 -7.57 -11.57 16.02
N MET A 35 -6.47 -12.20 15.60
CA MET A 35 -5.75 -11.82 14.39
C MET A 35 -6.11 -12.78 13.25
N ASN A 36 -6.64 -12.25 12.15
CA ASN A 36 -6.92 -13.08 10.97
C ASN A 36 -5.67 -13.16 10.09
N GLY A 37 -4.80 -14.13 10.36
CA GLY A 37 -3.50 -14.28 9.68
C GLY A 37 -3.57 -14.39 8.16
N LYS A 38 -4.63 -15.03 7.60
CA LYS A 38 -4.84 -15.11 6.15
C LYS A 38 -5.18 -13.76 5.53
N ALA A 39 -6.04 -12.99 6.19
CA ALA A 39 -6.36 -11.64 5.74
C ALA A 39 -5.15 -10.72 5.90
N ALA A 40 -4.44 -10.80 7.03
CA ALA A 40 -3.23 -10.05 7.29
C ALA A 40 -2.16 -10.30 6.22
N ALA A 41 -1.86 -11.56 5.88
CA ALA A 41 -0.85 -11.89 4.87
C ALA A 41 -1.21 -11.35 3.47
N ARG A 42 -2.48 -11.46 3.07
CA ARG A 42 -2.96 -10.94 1.78
C ARG A 42 -2.84 -9.42 1.68
N TRP A 43 -3.20 -8.70 2.75
CA TRP A 43 -3.11 -7.24 2.78
C TRP A 43 -1.69 -6.73 2.97
N TRP A 44 -0.83 -7.50 3.66
CA TRP A 44 0.62 -7.27 3.70
C TRP A 44 1.23 -7.32 2.30
N GLY A 45 0.86 -8.31 1.48
CA GLY A 45 1.33 -8.40 0.09
C GLY A 45 0.89 -7.21 -0.76
N ALA A 46 -0.38 -6.79 -0.63
CA ALA A 46 -0.88 -5.60 -1.32
C ALA A 46 -0.14 -4.33 -0.88
N MET A 47 0.13 -4.18 0.42
CA MET A 47 0.86 -3.05 0.98
C MET A 47 2.30 -3.00 0.49
N ALA A 48 2.97 -4.15 0.42
CA ALA A 48 4.31 -4.26 -0.15
C ALA A 48 4.32 -3.80 -1.62
N VAL A 49 3.38 -4.26 -2.45
CA VAL A 49 3.30 -3.88 -3.88
C VAL A 49 3.12 -2.37 -4.06
N PHE A 50 2.19 -1.74 -3.33
CA PHE A 50 1.99 -0.30 -3.44
C PHE A 50 3.19 0.51 -2.92
N PHE A 51 3.86 0.00 -1.88
CA PHE A 51 5.10 0.60 -1.39
C PHE A 51 6.22 0.53 -2.45
N THR A 52 6.38 -0.61 -3.13
CA THR A 52 7.38 -0.73 -4.20
C THR A 52 7.07 0.22 -5.36
N ILE A 53 5.80 0.33 -5.77
CA ILE A 53 5.36 1.26 -6.82
C ILE A 53 5.67 2.71 -6.42
N TRP A 54 5.45 3.06 -5.15
CA TRP A 54 5.76 4.39 -4.64
C TRP A 54 7.26 4.71 -4.64
N ILE A 55 8.10 3.80 -4.15
CA ILE A 55 9.56 3.96 -4.17
C ILE A 55 10.08 4.05 -5.60
N VAL A 56 9.62 3.17 -6.48
CA VAL A 56 10.01 3.18 -7.90
C VAL A 56 9.61 4.50 -8.54
N GLY A 57 8.40 5.01 -8.25
CA GLY A 57 7.97 6.33 -8.65
C GLY A 57 8.94 7.41 -8.16
N MET A 58 9.36 7.40 -6.89
CA MET A 58 10.28 8.41 -6.35
C MET A 58 11.68 8.35 -6.95
N VAL A 59 12.15 7.16 -7.30
CA VAL A 59 13.49 6.99 -7.89
C VAL A 59 13.53 7.44 -9.36
N LEU A 60 12.38 7.36 -10.06
CA LEU A 60 12.25 7.69 -11.48
C LEU A 60 11.63 9.07 -11.76
N ALA A 61 10.99 9.68 -10.77
CA ALA A 61 10.50 11.06 -10.80
C ALA A 61 11.67 12.06 -10.67
#